data_AF-A0A087E4D6-F1
#
_entry.id   AF-A0A087E4D6-F1
#
_cell.length_a   1.000
_cell.length_b   1.000
_cell.length_c   1.000
_cell.angle_alpha   90.00
_cell.angle_beta   90.00
_cell.angle_gamma   90.00
#
_symmetry.space_group_name_H-M   'P 1'
#
loop_
_entity.id
_entity.type
_entity.pdbx_description
1 polymer ?
#
loop_
_entity_poly.entity_id
_entity_poly.type
_entity_poly.pdbx_seq_one_letter_code
_entity_poly.pdbx_strand_id
1 'polypeptide(L)'
;MAEPDYKPVEIQLDDTPDLPDVHLDVLGMKLDLPNLNSAELPLEVVQAVLLIKSKTVLDDTTAFQATSVFLAYFEHERPNFWAKLKTTDRPIAWINATVKAWAEQSGIDPKSVS
;
A
#
# COMPACT_ATOMS: atom_id res chain seq x y z
N MET A 1 31.53 0.00 34.43
CA MET A 1 30.68 -0.64 33.42
C MET A 1 31.05 0.00 32.09
N ALA A 2 31.45 -0.78 31.08
CA ALA A 2 31.81 -0.21 29.78
C ALA A 2 30.53 0.23 29.07
N GLU A 3 30.52 1.44 28.52
CA GLU A 3 29.40 1.94 27.73
C GLU A 3 29.26 1.12 26.43
N PRO A 4 28.03 0.81 26.01
CA PRO A 4 27.80 0.09 24.76
C PRO A 4 28.20 0.95 23.55
N ASP A 5 28.92 0.33 22.61
CA ASP A 5 29.35 0.93 21.34
C ASP A 5 28.19 0.91 20.33
N TYR A 6 27.58 2.07 20.09
CA TYR A 6 26.49 2.23 19.13
C TYR A 6 27.05 2.59 17.76
N LYS A 7 26.67 1.82 16.74
CA LYS A 7 27.01 2.14 15.35
C LYS A 7 25.90 2.96 14.69
N PRO A 8 26.21 4.11 14.05
CA PRO A 8 25.22 4.85 13.28
C PRO A 8 24.80 4.01 12.06
N VAL A 9 23.49 4.02 11.78
CA VAL A 9 22.93 3.42 10.56
C VAL A 9 22.92 4.50 9.49
N GLU A 10 23.73 4.32 8.45
CA GLU A 10 23.74 5.19 7.28
C GLU A 10 22.86 4.56 6.19
N ILE A 11 21.88 5.31 5.71
CA ILE A 11 21.05 4.91 4.58
C ILE A 11 21.72 5.36 3.28
N GLN A 12 21.92 4.41 2.36
CA GLN A 12 22.29 4.75 0.99
C GLN A 12 21.01 5.17 0.29
N LEU A 13 20.81 6.49 0.16
CA LEU A 13 19.79 7.04 -0.72
C LEU A 13 20.34 6.92 -2.13
N ASP A 14 19.72 6.08 -2.95
CA ASP A 14 19.89 6.12 -4.39
C ASP A 14 19.21 7.38 -4.93
N ASP A 15 19.82 8.06 -5.92
CA ASP A 15 19.22 9.22 -6.61
C ASP A 15 18.00 8.84 -7.48
N THR A 16 17.39 7.68 -7.22
CA THR A 16 16.22 7.20 -7.92
C THR A 16 15.06 8.14 -7.58
N PRO A 17 14.54 8.90 -8.56
CA PRO A 17 13.45 9.81 -8.30
C PRO A 17 12.24 9.03 -7.77
N ASP A 18 11.50 9.65 -6.85
CA ASP A 18 10.23 9.11 -6.37
C ASP A 18 9.37 8.69 -7.55
N LEU A 19 8.84 7.46 -7.46
CA LEU A 19 8.00 6.96 -8.52
C LEU A 19 6.71 7.78 -8.53
N PRO A 20 6.16 8.11 -9.70
CA PRO A 20 4.95 8.90 -9.79
C PRO A 20 3.77 8.18 -9.11
N ASP A 21 2.81 8.96 -8.65
CA ASP A 21 1.55 8.45 -8.11
C ASP A 21 0.85 7.52 -9.09
N VAL A 22 0.08 6.59 -8.52
CA VAL A 22 -0.75 5.65 -9.26
C VAL A 22 -2.14 6.24 -9.45
N HIS A 23 -2.53 6.39 -10.71
CA HIS A 23 -3.78 7.01 -11.12
C HIS A 23 -4.79 5.93 -11.53
N LEU A 24 -5.85 5.75 -10.73
CA LEU A 24 -6.88 4.74 -10.96
C LEU A 24 -8.23 5.38 -11.31
N ASP A 25 -9.00 4.71 -12.17
CA ASP A 25 -10.42 4.99 -12.36
C ASP A 25 -11.23 3.88 -11.67
N VAL A 26 -11.88 4.22 -10.55
CA VAL A 26 -12.66 3.28 -9.76
C VAL A 26 -14.07 3.83 -9.59
N LEU A 27 -15.08 3.10 -10.07
CA LEU A 27 -16.49 3.53 -9.97
C LEU A 27 -16.76 4.91 -10.61
N GLY A 28 -16.00 5.28 -11.65
CA GLY A 28 -16.07 6.58 -12.31
C GLY A 28 -15.42 7.72 -11.52
N MET A 29 -14.69 7.41 -10.44
CA MET A 29 -13.91 8.35 -9.64
C MET A 29 -12.44 8.25 -10.05
N LYS A 30 -11.81 9.41 -10.26
CA LYS A 30 -10.35 9.51 -10.39
C LYS A 30 -9.74 9.42 -9.00
N LEU A 31 -8.96 8.38 -8.76
CA LEU A 31 -8.33 8.07 -7.48
C LEU A 31 -6.82 8.11 -7.66
N ASP A 32 -6.20 9.13 -7.08
CA ASP A 32 -4.74 9.29 -7.04
C ASP A 32 -4.20 8.71 -5.73
N LEU A 33 -3.34 7.70 -5.87
CA LEU A 33 -2.72 6.99 -4.75
C LEU A 33 -1.21 7.18 -4.81
N PRO A 34 -0.54 7.47 -3.67
CA PRO A 34 0.91 7.57 -3.65
C PRO A 34 1.55 6.28 -4.13
N ASN A 35 2.74 6.38 -4.72
CA ASN A 35 3.51 5.17 -5.02
C ASN A 35 3.98 4.50 -3.71
N LEU A 36 4.22 3.19 -3.73
CA LEU A 36 4.51 2.42 -2.51
C LEU A 36 5.85 2.77 -1.85
N ASN A 37 6.74 3.47 -2.56
CA ASN A 37 8.00 3.97 -2.00
C ASN A 37 7.86 5.39 -1.44
N SER A 38 6.65 5.98 -1.51
CA SER A 38 6.39 7.30 -0.95
C SER A 38 6.50 7.28 0.58
N ALA A 39 7.20 8.27 1.12
CA ALA A 39 7.29 8.52 2.56
C ALA A 39 5.94 8.92 3.19
N GLU A 40 4.94 9.28 2.38
CA GLU A 40 3.61 9.69 2.85
C GLU A 40 2.71 8.49 3.17
N LEU A 41 3.06 7.28 2.74
CA LEU A 41 2.26 6.09 3.02
C LEU A 41 2.53 5.53 4.42
N PRO A 42 1.47 5.18 5.18
CA PRO A 42 1.64 4.41 6.39
C PRO A 42 2.37 3.10 6.10
N LEU A 43 3.35 2.76 6.95
CA LEU A 43 4.19 1.57 6.76
C LEU A 43 3.36 0.28 6.71
N GLU A 44 2.25 0.24 7.45
CA GLU A 44 1.30 -0.86 7.47
C GLU A 44 0.69 -1.10 6.08
N VAL A 45 0.40 -0.04 5.33
CA VAL A 45 -0.14 -0.11 3.97
C VAL A 45 0.92 -0.66 3.03
N VAL A 46 2.17 -0.16 3.11
CA VAL A 46 3.29 -0.65 2.32
C VAL A 46 3.52 -2.15 2.60
N GLN A 47 3.54 -2.55 3.86
CA GLN A 47 3.68 -3.95 4.27
C GLN A 47 2.55 -4.83 3.70
N ALA A 48 1.29 -4.39 3.82
CA ALA A 48 0.14 -5.13 3.30
C ALA A 48 0.23 -5.32 1.78
N VAL A 49 0.66 -4.30 1.03
CA VAL A 49 0.83 -4.43 -0.42
C VAL A 49 2.00 -5.35 -0.78
N LEU A 50 3.14 -5.26 -0.08
CA LEU A 50 4.26 -6.18 -0.29
C LEU A 50 3.86 -7.65 0.00
N LEU A 51 3.04 -7.88 1.03
CA LEU A 51 2.49 -9.21 1.32
C LEU A 51 1.61 -9.71 0.16
N ILE A 52 0.74 -8.85 -0.39
CA ILE A 52 -0.10 -9.17 -1.55
C ILE A 52 0.75 -9.47 -2.79
N LYS A 53 1.82 -8.70 -3.05
CA LYS A 53 2.70 -8.92 -4.20
C LYS A 53 3.60 -10.15 -4.04
N SER A 54 4.03 -10.48 -2.81
CA SER A 54 4.95 -11.59 -2.55
C SER A 54 4.31 -12.97 -2.67
N LYS A 55 2.99 -13.08 -2.51
CA LYS A 55 2.26 -14.35 -2.55
C LYS A 55 1.23 -14.37 -3.67
N THR A 56 1.27 -15.41 -4.50
CA THR A 56 0.26 -15.64 -5.54
C THR A 56 -1.13 -15.96 -4.95
N VAL A 57 -1.17 -16.53 -3.74
CA VAL A 57 -2.38 -16.84 -2.98
C VAL A 57 -2.14 -16.53 -1.50
N LEU A 58 -2.96 -15.65 -0.92
CA LEU A 58 -2.99 -15.38 0.51
C LEU A 58 -3.96 -16.35 1.19
N ASP A 59 -3.64 -16.79 2.40
CA ASP A 59 -4.62 -17.45 3.26
C ASP A 59 -5.66 -16.44 3.76
N ASP A 60 -6.84 -16.94 4.17
CA ASP A 60 -7.98 -16.09 4.55
C ASP A 60 -7.67 -15.13 5.71
N THR A 61 -6.80 -15.53 6.65
CA THR A 61 -6.44 -14.68 7.79
C THR A 61 -5.55 -13.53 7.34
N THR A 62 -4.51 -13.83 6.56
CA THR A 62 -3.63 -12.80 5.98
C THR A 62 -4.39 -11.88 5.03
N ALA A 63 -5.31 -12.42 4.23
CA ALA A 63 -6.17 -11.64 3.34
C ALA A 63 -7.08 -10.69 4.13
N PHE A 64 -7.69 -11.16 5.22
CA PHE A 64 -8.52 -10.34 6.10
C PHE A 64 -7.71 -9.22 6.78
N GLN A 65 -6.52 -9.54 7.30
CA GLN A 65 -5.63 -8.56 7.92
C GLN A 65 -5.20 -7.49 6.91
N ALA A 66 -4.75 -7.88 5.72
CA ALA A 66 -4.41 -6.92 4.66
C ALA A 66 -5.62 -6.05 4.32
N THR A 67 -6.81 -6.64 4.16
CA THR A 67 -8.05 -5.89 3.87
C THR A 67 -8.36 -4.87 4.96
N SER A 68 -8.18 -5.22 6.25
CA SER A 68 -8.44 -4.30 7.37
C SER A 68 -7.53 -3.07 7.36
N VAL A 69 -6.27 -3.23 6.95
CA VAL A 69 -5.34 -2.10 6.79
C VAL A 69 -5.83 -1.13 5.72
N PHE A 70 -6.25 -1.65 4.55
CA PHE A 70 -6.77 -0.79 3.48
C PHE A 70 -8.11 -0.15 3.82
N LEU A 71 -8.97 -0.83 4.58
CA LEU A 71 -10.21 -0.26 5.08
C LEU A 71 -9.93 0.97 5.95
N ALA A 72 -9.03 0.84 6.93
CA ALA A 72 -8.65 1.95 7.80
C ALA A 72 -8.00 3.10 7.01
N TYR A 73 -7.11 2.77 6.08
CA TYR A 73 -6.45 3.76 5.22
C TYR A 73 -7.45 4.54 4.37
N PHE A 74 -8.34 3.87 3.63
CA PHE A 74 -9.30 4.57 2.77
C PHE A 74 -10.34 5.36 3.56
N GLU A 75 -10.74 4.88 4.73
CA GLU A 75 -11.64 5.62 5.62
C GLU A 75 -11.03 6.94 6.09
N HIS A 76 -9.73 6.94 6.44
CA HIS A 76 -9.05 8.12 6.96
C HIS A 76 -8.52 9.05 5.86
N GLU A 77 -7.75 8.51 4.92
CA GLU A 77 -6.94 9.28 3.95
C GLU A 77 -7.67 9.54 2.62
N ARG A 78 -8.76 8.79 2.35
CA ARG A 78 -9.52 8.89 1.09
C ARG A 78 -11.04 8.89 1.34
N PRO A 79 -11.57 9.84 2.13
CA PRO A 79 -12.97 9.84 2.59
C PRO A 79 -14.00 9.90 1.45
N ASN A 80 -13.69 10.57 0.33
CA ASN A 80 -14.57 10.63 -0.83
C ASN A 80 -14.71 9.27 -1.52
N PHE A 81 -13.58 8.57 -1.68
CA PHE A 81 -13.56 7.21 -2.22
C PHE A 81 -14.28 6.25 -1.27
N TRP A 82 -14.02 6.37 0.03
CA TRP A 82 -14.73 5.61 1.06
C TRP A 82 -16.25 5.81 1.00
N ALA A 83 -16.71 7.05 0.88
CA ALA A 83 -18.12 7.36 0.73
C ALA A 83 -18.71 6.70 -0.53
N LYS A 84 -17.98 6.70 -1.65
CA LYS A 84 -18.40 6.06 -2.89
C LYS A 84 -18.46 4.53 -2.78
N LEU A 85 -17.50 3.90 -2.11
CA LEU A 85 -17.51 2.45 -1.87
C LEU A 85 -18.76 2.01 -1.12
N LYS A 86 -19.17 2.78 -0.11
CA LYS A 86 -20.37 2.50 0.70
C LYS A 86 -21.68 2.55 -0.10
N THR A 87 -21.70 3.14 -1.30
CA THR A 87 -22.89 3.13 -2.17
C THR A 87 -22.94 1.91 -3.09
N THR A 88 -22.01 0.97 -2.97
CA THR A 88 -21.95 -0.24 -3.82
C THR A 88 -22.47 -1.46 -3.08
N ASP A 89 -22.97 -2.45 -3.81
CA ASP A 89 -23.40 -3.74 -3.24
C ASP A 89 -22.22 -4.61 -2.78
N ARG A 90 -20.99 -4.28 -3.18
CA ARG A 90 -19.78 -5.11 -2.97
C ARG A 90 -18.53 -4.27 -2.63
N PRO A 91 -18.53 -3.50 -1.53
CA PRO A 91 -17.44 -2.58 -1.20
C PRO A 91 -16.08 -3.30 -1.05
N ILE A 92 -16.06 -4.48 -0.41
CA ILE A 92 -14.83 -5.26 -0.21
C ILE A 92 -14.23 -5.74 -1.54
N ALA A 93 -15.07 -6.13 -2.51
CA ALA A 93 -14.59 -6.56 -3.82
C ALA A 93 -13.93 -5.39 -4.58
N TRP A 94 -14.50 -4.19 -4.48
CA TRP A 94 -13.93 -2.98 -5.07
C TRP A 94 -12.62 -2.56 -4.38
N ILE A 95 -12.52 -2.69 -3.07
CA ILE A 95 -11.27 -2.47 -2.32
C ILE A 95 -10.19 -3.43 -2.81
N ASN A 96 -10.48 -4.74 -2.86
CA ASN A 96 -9.51 -5.73 -3.30
C ASN A 96 -9.04 -5.49 -4.75
N ALA A 97 -9.96 -5.14 -5.65
CA ALA A 97 -9.61 -4.79 -7.03
C ALA A 97 -8.75 -3.53 -7.12
N THR A 98 -9.07 -2.49 -6.33
CA THR A 98 -8.32 -1.23 -6.27
C THR A 98 -6.90 -1.46 -5.75
N VAL A 99 -6.77 -2.19 -4.65
CA VAL A 99 -5.47 -2.52 -4.03
C VAL A 99 -4.62 -3.34 -4.98
N LYS A 100 -5.22 -4.33 -5.67
CA LYS A 100 -4.50 -5.13 -6.68
C LYS A 100 -3.98 -4.26 -7.82
N ALA A 101 -4.83 -3.39 -8.38
CA ALA A 101 -4.42 -2.47 -9.45
C ALA A 101 -3.35 -1.49 -8.98
N TRP A 102 -3.46 -0.99 -7.74
CA TRP A 102 -2.46 -0.13 -7.13
C TRP A 102 -1.11 -0.84 -6.98
N ALA A 103 -1.13 -2.08 -6.48
CA ALA A 103 0.07 -2.92 -6.32
C ALA A 103 0.74 -3.26 -7.66
N GLU A 104 -0.04 -3.55 -8.71
CA GLU A 104 0.47 -3.86 -10.05
C GLU A 104 1.13 -2.64 -10.71
N GLN A 105 0.57 -1.45 -10.53
CA GLN A 105 1.09 -0.21 -11.12
C GLN A 105 2.18 0.44 -10.27
N SER A 106 2.26 0.10 -8.99
CA SER A 106 3.39 0.50 -8.14
C SER A 106 4.68 -0.20 -8.62
N GLY A 107 5.73 0.59 -8.83
CA GLY A 107 6.98 0.12 -9.42
C GLY A 107 7.87 -0.70 -8.48
N ILE A 108 7.44 -0.98 -7.25
CA ILE A 108 8.22 -1.78 -6.31
C ILE A 108 8.15 -3.26 -6.71
N ASP A 109 9.27 -3.85 -7.11
CA ASP A 109 9.41 -5.30 -7.18
C ASP A 109 9.66 -5.85 -5.77
N PRO A 110 8.85 -6.80 -5.25
CA PRO A 110 9.13 -7.44 -3.95
C PRO A 110 10.53 -8.08 -3.87
N LYS A 111 11.16 -8.37 -5.02
CA LYS A 111 12.52 -8.90 -5.10
C LYS A 111 13.61 -7.83 -5.13
N SER A 112 13.28 -6.56 -5.34
CA SER A 112 14.26 -5.46 -5.28
C SER A 112 14.55 -4.98 -3.87
N VAL A 113 13.81 -5.49 -2.87
CA VAL A 113 13.98 -5.19 -1.43
C VAL A 113 14.72 -6.30 -0.67
N SER A 114 15.25 -7.32 -1.37
CA SER A 114 16.01 -8.45 -0.81
C SER A 114 17.51 -8.34 -1.08
#